data_AF-A0A7V2KQZ9-F1
#
_entry.id   AF-A0A7V2KQZ9-F1
#
_cell.length_a   1.000
_cell.length_b   1.000
_cell.length_c   1.000
_cell.angle_alpha   90.00
_cell.angle_beta   90.00
_cell.angle_gamma   90.00
#
_symmetry.space_group_name_H-M   'P 1'
#
loop_
_entity.id
_entity.type
_entity.pdbx_description
1 polymer ?
#
loop_
_entity_poly.entity_id
_entity_poly.type
_entity_poly.pdbx_seq_one_letter_code
_entity_poly.pdbx_strand_id
1 'polypeptide(L)'
;LKMGTKTIVQASMRDITERKQMEEEIQKKNELLDARNDKLRSANEELQSTEEELRAANEELLETREQLIRSEKLAAIGQLASGVGHELRNPLGAIKNAVFYVRRKINNTDLPATEPRGIEFLEIMDEEVNSANKVITDLLGFSRVARPTVHPTSIADLIEHTLEHNPPAKNINLVKSMDKNCLWLWWTPTRSVRFLPTL
;
A
#
# COMPACT_ATOMS: atom_id res chain seq x y z
N LEU A 1 -69.11 -79.74 -58.90
CA LEU A 1 -69.44 -78.33 -58.59
C LEU A 1 -68.27 -77.74 -57.80
N LYS A 2 -67.46 -76.87 -58.42
CA LYS A 2 -66.29 -76.24 -57.80
C LYS A 2 -66.76 -75.19 -56.79
N MET A 3 -66.48 -75.37 -55.50
CA MET A 3 -66.69 -74.34 -54.49
C MET A 3 -65.50 -73.37 -54.54
N GLY A 4 -65.74 -72.16 -55.03
CA GLY A 4 -64.74 -71.10 -55.05
C GLY A 4 -64.43 -70.61 -53.64
N THR A 5 -63.17 -70.69 -53.23
CA THR A 5 -62.66 -70.16 -51.97
C THR A 5 -62.75 -68.63 -51.99
N LYS A 6 -63.53 -68.05 -51.08
CA LYS A 6 -63.62 -66.60 -50.88
C LYS A 6 -62.49 -66.15 -49.95
N THR A 7 -61.52 -65.41 -50.47
CA THR A 7 -60.51 -64.73 -49.65
C THR A 7 -61.11 -63.47 -49.07
N ILE A 8 -61.16 -63.36 -47.74
CA ILE A 8 -61.53 -62.13 -47.03
C ILE A 8 -60.24 -61.41 -46.67
N VAL A 9 -60.07 -60.19 -47.16
CA VAL A 9 -58.98 -59.30 -46.76
C VAL A 9 -59.55 -58.29 -45.78
N GLN A 10 -59.09 -58.33 -44.54
CA GLN A 10 -59.41 -57.33 -43.52
C GLN A 10 -58.21 -56.41 -43.38
N ALA A 11 -58.44 -55.10 -43.51
CA ALA A 11 -57.43 -54.07 -43.25
C ALA A 11 -57.92 -53.18 -42.11
N SER A 12 -57.04 -52.88 -41.15
CA SER A 12 -57.28 -51.86 -40.13
C SER A 12 -56.34 -50.68 -40.38
N MET A 13 -56.90 -49.48 -40.43
CA MET A 13 -56.13 -48.24 -40.51
C MET A 13 -56.17 -47.55 -39.14
N ARG A 14 -55.01 -47.07 -38.68
CA ARG A 14 -54.87 -46.30 -37.43
C ARG A 14 -54.24 -44.97 -37.77
N ASP A 15 -54.88 -43.88 -37.37
CA ASP A 15 -54.32 -42.54 -37.54
C ASP A 15 -53.09 -42.38 -36.64
N ILE A 16 -51.98 -41.95 -37.23
CA ILE A 16 -50.70 -41.73 -36.56
C ILE A 16 -50.20 -40.29 -36.70
N THR A 17 -51.06 -39.39 -37.18
CA THR A 17 -50.68 -38.02 -37.56
C THR A 17 -50.11 -37.25 -36.37
N GLU A 18 -50.78 -37.25 -35.22
CA GLU A 18 -50.31 -36.58 -34.00
C GLU A 18 -48.95 -37.10 -33.53
N ARG A 19 -48.78 -38.43 -33.52
CA ARG A 19 -47.53 -39.04 -33.09
C ARG A 19 -46.38 -38.64 -34.03
N LYS A 20 -46.62 -38.61 -35.34
CA LYS A 20 -45.61 -38.18 -36.32
C LYS A 20 -45.24 -36.71 -36.16
N GLN A 21 -46.20 -35.85 -35.90
CA GLN A 21 -45.96 -34.43 -35.61
C GLN A 21 -45.12 -34.23 -34.34
N MET A 22 -45.40 -34.99 -33.27
CA MET A 22 -44.59 -34.95 -32.04
C MET A 22 -43.16 -35.45 -32.25
N GLU A 23 -42.98 -36.55 -33.00
CA GLU A 23 -41.63 -37.07 -33.34
C GLU A 23 -40.80 -36.00 -34.07
N GLU A 24 -41.39 -35.28 -35.03
CA GLU A 24 -40.72 -34.19 -35.74
C GLU A 24 -40.41 -32.99 -34.83
N GLU A 25 -41.31 -32.65 -33.91
CA GLU A 25 -41.10 -31.53 -32.98
C GLU A 25 -39.98 -31.83 -31.98
N ILE A 26 -39.93 -33.05 -31.45
CA ILE A 26 -38.85 -33.54 -30.58
C ILE A 26 -37.53 -33.52 -31.34
N GLN A 27 -37.52 -34.00 -32.59
CA GLN A 27 -36.32 -34.00 -33.42
C GLN A 27 -35.76 -32.59 -33.62
N LYS A 28 -36.63 -31.63 -33.97
CA LYS A 28 -36.25 -30.21 -34.10
C LYS A 28 -35.72 -29.62 -32.79
N LYS A 29 -36.34 -29.95 -31.65
CA LYS A 29 -35.89 -29.49 -30.34
C LYS A 29 -34.52 -30.05 -29.96
N ASN A 30 -34.27 -31.33 -30.26
CA ASN A 30 -32.98 -31.97 -30.01
C ASN A 30 -31.88 -31.32 -30.87
N GLU A 31 -32.13 -31.11 -32.16
CA GLU A 31 -31.18 -30.43 -33.06
C GLU A 31 -30.86 -29.01 -32.58
N LEU A 32 -31.88 -28.28 -32.10
CA LEU A 32 -31.68 -26.94 -31.52
C LEU A 32 -30.87 -26.99 -30.21
N LEU A 33 -31.12 -27.99 -29.35
CA LEU A 33 -30.38 -28.18 -28.10
C LEU A 33 -28.92 -28.50 -28.37
N ASP A 34 -28.63 -29.34 -29.36
CA ASP A 34 -27.26 -29.68 -29.75
C ASP A 34 -26.53 -28.43 -30.25
N ALA A 35 -27.15 -27.66 -31.15
CA ALA A 35 -26.58 -26.40 -31.63
C ALA A 35 -26.35 -25.36 -30.50
N ARG A 36 -27.21 -25.36 -29.47
CA ARG A 36 -27.05 -24.49 -28.30
C ARG A 36 -25.92 -24.98 -27.38
N ASN A 37 -25.81 -26.29 -27.18
CA ASN A 37 -24.75 -26.90 -26.39
C ASN A 37 -23.38 -26.65 -27.01
N ASP A 38 -23.26 -26.75 -28.34
CA ASP A 38 -22.01 -26.45 -29.05
C ASP A 38 -21.60 -24.98 -28.85
N LYS A 39 -22.55 -24.04 -28.98
CA LYS A 39 -22.29 -22.62 -28.70
C LYS A 39 -21.86 -22.36 -27.26
N LEU A 40 -22.53 -22.98 -26.29
CA LEU A 40 -22.17 -22.85 -24.88
C LEU A 40 -20.77 -23.40 -24.61
N ARG A 41 -20.42 -24.50 -25.25
CA ARG A 41 -19.10 -25.10 -25.14
C ARG A 41 -18.00 -24.17 -25.66
N SER A 42 -18.17 -23.61 -26.87
CA SER A 42 -17.21 -22.64 -27.41
C SER A 42 -17.10 -21.38 -26.56
N ALA A 43 -18.23 -20.85 -26.05
CA ALA A 43 -18.22 -19.69 -25.17
C ALA A 43 -17.53 -19.97 -23.83
N ASN A 44 -17.71 -21.17 -23.26
CA ASN A 44 -17.02 -21.59 -22.05
C ASN A 44 -15.51 -21.74 -22.28
N GLU A 45 -15.09 -22.32 -23.40
CA GLU A 45 -13.67 -22.44 -23.75
C GLU A 45 -13.01 -21.05 -23.90
N GLU A 46 -13.70 -20.09 -24.54
CA GLU A 46 -13.24 -18.70 -24.64
C GLU A 46 -13.19 -17.98 -23.28
N LEU A 47 -14.23 -18.14 -22.45
CA LEU A 47 -14.25 -17.60 -21.10
C LEU A 47 -13.11 -18.14 -20.24
N GLN A 48 -12.83 -19.44 -20.35
CA GLN A 48 -11.75 -20.06 -19.59
C GLN A 48 -10.38 -19.54 -20.06
N SER A 49 -10.16 -19.41 -21.37
CA SER A 49 -8.93 -18.82 -21.91
C SER A 49 -8.72 -17.39 -21.43
N THR A 50 -9.76 -16.56 -21.48
CA THR A 50 -9.69 -15.17 -21.03
C THR A 50 -9.50 -15.04 -19.52
N GLU A 51 -10.07 -15.93 -18.72
CA GLU A 51 -9.85 -16.00 -17.27
C GLU A 51 -8.38 -16.33 -16.95
N GLU A 52 -7.80 -17.30 -17.66
CA GLU A 52 -6.39 -17.69 -17.50
C GLU A 52 -5.45 -16.53 -17.88
N GLU A 53 -5.70 -15.85 -18.99
CA GLU A 53 -4.94 -14.66 -19.41
C GLU A 53 -5.04 -13.52 -18.39
N LEU A 54 -6.25 -13.22 -17.91
CA LEU A 54 -6.47 -12.17 -16.92
C LEU A 54 -5.76 -12.47 -15.61
N ARG A 55 -5.77 -13.75 -15.19
CA ARG A 55 -5.08 -14.20 -13.99
C ARG A 55 -3.57 -14.03 -14.13
N ALA A 56 -2.99 -14.46 -15.25
CA ALA A 56 -1.56 -14.30 -15.50
C ALA A 56 -1.15 -12.81 -15.50
N ALA A 57 -1.91 -11.95 -16.18
CA ALA A 57 -1.66 -10.51 -16.21
C ALA A 57 -1.76 -9.87 -14.82
N ASN A 58 -2.68 -10.33 -13.97
CA ASN A 58 -2.84 -9.84 -12.61
C ASN A 58 -1.67 -10.27 -11.71
N GLU A 59 -1.20 -11.51 -11.84
CA GLU A 59 -0.01 -12.00 -11.14
C GLU A 59 1.23 -11.17 -11.54
N GLU A 60 1.45 -10.91 -12.83
CA GLU A 60 2.54 -10.06 -13.33
C GLU A 60 2.44 -8.60 -12.81
N LEU A 61 1.21 -8.05 -12.78
CA LEU A 61 0.95 -6.71 -12.25
C LEU A 61 1.33 -6.64 -10.76
N LEU A 62 0.96 -7.65 -9.97
CA LEU A 62 1.27 -7.71 -8.55
C LEU A 62 2.78 -7.80 -8.31
N GLU A 63 3.48 -8.66 -9.04
CA GLU A 63 4.95 -8.78 -8.96
C GLU A 63 5.64 -7.46 -9.34
N THR A 64 5.23 -6.84 -10.44
CA THR A 64 5.79 -5.56 -10.90
C THR A 64 5.56 -4.46 -9.87
N ARG A 65 4.36 -4.43 -9.27
CA ARG A 65 4.03 -3.47 -8.22
C ARG A 65 4.88 -3.67 -6.97
N GLU A 66 5.13 -4.91 -6.55
CA GLU A 66 6.03 -5.18 -5.42
C GLU A 66 7.47 -4.75 -5.72
N GLN A 67 7.96 -5.03 -6.92
CA GLN A 67 9.28 -4.58 -7.36
C GLN A 67 9.37 -3.05 -7.38
N LEU A 68 8.34 -2.36 -7.86
CA LEU A 68 8.28 -0.90 -7.87
C LEU A 68 8.32 -0.34 -6.45
N ILE A 69 7.49 -0.85 -5.53
CA ILE A 69 7.48 -0.45 -4.12
C ILE A 69 8.86 -0.66 -3.49
N ARG A 70 9.51 -1.79 -3.78
CA ARG A 70 10.86 -2.08 -3.28
C ARG A 70 11.89 -1.11 -3.84
N SER A 71 11.80 -0.78 -5.12
CA SER A 71 12.68 0.18 -5.81
C SER A 71 12.52 1.59 -5.23
N GLU A 72 11.28 2.06 -5.08
CA GLU A 72 10.97 3.35 -4.47
C GLU A 72 11.49 3.43 -3.03
N LYS A 73 11.32 2.36 -2.24
CA LYS A 73 11.85 2.28 -0.88
C LYS A 73 13.38 2.38 -0.87
N LEU A 74 14.06 1.67 -1.77
CA LEU A 74 15.52 1.72 -1.87
C LEU A 74 16.02 3.09 -2.33
N ALA A 75 15.34 3.72 -3.29
CA ALA A 75 15.65 5.07 -3.75
C ALA A 75 15.49 6.10 -2.62
N ALA A 76 14.37 6.03 -1.87
CA ALA A 76 14.13 6.87 -0.70
C ALA A 76 15.18 6.66 0.39
N ILE A 77 15.53 5.40 0.70
CA ILE A 77 16.63 5.08 1.63
C ILE A 77 17.96 5.65 1.12
N GLY A 78 18.25 5.55 -0.18
CA GLY A 78 19.48 6.10 -0.77
C GLY A 78 19.58 7.62 -0.66
N GLN A 79 18.49 8.33 -0.95
CA GLN A 79 18.41 9.78 -0.77
C GLN A 79 18.58 10.17 0.71
N LEU A 80 17.88 9.48 1.61
CA LEU A 80 18.00 9.71 3.05
C LEU A 80 19.38 9.37 3.59
N ALA A 81 20.00 8.27 3.16
CA ALA A 81 21.34 7.88 3.58
C ALA A 81 22.40 8.91 3.13
N SER A 82 22.23 9.49 1.94
CA SER A 82 23.08 10.59 1.45
C SER A 82 22.90 11.86 2.29
N GLY A 83 21.65 12.25 2.57
CA GLY A 83 21.33 13.40 3.42
C GLY A 83 21.83 13.23 4.86
N VAL A 84 21.53 12.09 5.47
CA VAL A 84 22.00 11.73 6.82
C VAL A 84 23.52 11.65 6.87
N GLY A 85 24.17 11.07 5.85
CA GLY A 85 25.64 11.02 5.79
C GLY A 85 26.26 12.42 5.73
N HIS A 86 25.61 13.37 5.06
CA HIS A 86 26.03 14.76 5.04
C HIS A 86 25.76 15.45 6.40
N GLU A 87 24.57 15.27 6.96
CA GLU A 87 24.18 15.86 8.25
C GLU A 87 24.99 15.31 9.42
N LEU A 88 25.42 14.04 9.40
CA LEU A 88 26.33 13.45 10.39
C LEU A 88 27.77 13.91 10.21
N ARG A 89 28.19 14.24 8.97
CA ARG A 89 29.55 14.73 8.71
C ARG A 89 29.80 16.06 9.42
N ASN A 90 28.77 16.89 9.59
CA ASN A 90 28.86 18.19 10.26
C ASN A 90 29.24 18.07 11.75
N PRO A 91 28.46 17.40 12.63
CA PRO A 91 28.79 17.23 14.04
C PRO A 91 30.12 16.52 14.22
N LEU A 92 30.39 15.48 13.42
CA LEU A 92 31.67 14.76 13.48
C LEU A 92 32.87 15.67 13.12
N GLY A 93 32.69 16.60 12.18
CA GLY A 93 33.68 17.60 11.83
C GLY A 93 33.96 18.57 12.98
N ALA A 94 32.90 19.07 13.62
CA ALA A 94 32.99 19.95 14.78
C ALA A 94 33.68 19.25 15.97
N ILE A 95 33.28 18.02 16.30
CA ILE A 95 33.93 17.18 17.33
C ILE A 95 35.41 17.00 17.01
N LYS A 96 35.76 16.65 15.76
CA LYS A 96 37.15 16.45 15.35
C LYS A 96 38.00 17.71 15.53
N ASN A 97 37.46 18.88 15.22
CA ASN A 97 38.14 20.16 15.40
C ASN A 97 38.34 20.48 16.88
N ALA A 98 37.32 20.25 17.71
CA ALA A 98 37.39 20.42 19.15
C ALA A 98 38.45 19.48 19.77
N VAL A 99 38.45 18.20 19.39
CA VAL A 99 39.46 17.21 19.83
C VAL A 99 40.86 17.63 19.40
N PHE A 100 41.02 18.14 18.17
CA PHE A 100 42.31 18.64 17.67
C PHE A 100 42.84 19.80 18.51
N TYR A 101 41.97 20.75 18.89
CA TYR A 101 42.35 21.86 19.76
C TYR A 101 42.84 21.36 21.13
N VAL A 102 42.04 20.53 21.79
CA VAL A 102 42.36 19.99 23.12
C VAL A 102 43.67 19.20 23.08
N ARG A 103 43.84 18.30 22.09
CA ARG A 103 45.06 17.51 21.91
C ARG A 103 46.30 18.38 21.69
N ARG A 104 46.22 19.41 20.84
CA ARG A 104 47.34 20.33 20.55
C ARG A 104 47.79 21.06 21.82
N LYS A 105 46.83 21.48 22.65
CA LYS A 105 47.11 22.20 23.89
C LYS A 105 47.63 21.29 25.01
N ILE A 106 47.18 20.04 25.10
CA ILE A 106 47.73 19.04 26.04
C ILE A 106 49.18 18.73 25.67
N ASN A 107 49.47 18.48 24.38
CA ASN A 107 50.82 18.15 23.91
C ASN A 107 51.83 19.30 24.07
N ASN A 108 51.35 20.54 24.20
CA ASN A 108 52.18 21.71 24.46
C ASN A 108 52.31 22.04 25.96
N THR A 109 51.80 21.20 26.87
CA THR A 109 51.89 21.35 28.35
C THR A 109 51.21 22.61 28.93
N ASP A 110 50.28 23.23 28.20
CA ASP A 110 49.67 24.52 28.55
C ASP A 110 48.22 24.43 29.05
N LEU A 111 47.70 23.22 29.33
CA LEU A 111 46.30 23.03 29.75
C LEU A 111 46.19 22.66 31.22
N PRO A 112 46.01 23.63 32.14
CA PRO A 112 45.39 23.34 33.42
C PRO A 112 43.93 22.90 33.18
N ALA A 113 43.41 22.01 34.04
CA ALA A 113 42.06 21.45 33.93
C ALA A 113 40.93 22.52 33.98
N THR A 114 41.27 23.76 34.34
CA THR A 114 40.36 24.92 34.46
C THR A 114 40.45 25.90 33.28
N GLU A 115 41.17 25.57 32.20
CA GLU A 115 41.23 26.44 31.01
C GLU A 115 39.81 26.62 30.41
N PRO A 116 39.25 27.84 30.39
CA PRO A 116 37.86 28.06 29.98
C PRO A 116 37.57 27.60 28.55
N ARG A 117 38.54 27.78 27.63
CA ARG A 117 38.42 27.31 26.25
C ARG A 117 38.41 25.79 26.13
N GLY A 118 39.10 25.07 27.03
CA GLY A 118 39.08 23.61 27.04
C GLY A 118 37.69 23.07 27.39
N ILE A 119 37.02 23.71 28.35
CA ILE A 119 35.66 23.37 28.78
C ILE A 119 34.66 23.67 27.65
N GLU A 120 34.74 24.83 27.00
CA GLU A 120 33.89 25.20 25.86
C GLU A 120 33.97 24.17 24.71
N PHE A 121 35.18 23.69 24.38
CA PHE A 121 35.33 22.65 23.35
C PHE A 121 34.77 21.29 23.79
N LEU A 122 34.77 20.96 25.08
CA LEU A 122 34.12 19.74 25.58
C LEU A 122 32.60 19.85 25.50
N GLU A 123 32.03 21.03 25.79
CA GLU A 123 30.60 21.31 25.62
C GLU A 123 30.18 21.21 24.15
N ILE A 124 30.96 21.82 23.22
CA ILE A 124 30.72 21.67 21.78
C ILE A 124 30.74 20.20 21.35
N MET A 125 31.66 19.39 21.88
CA MET A 125 31.68 17.96 21.55
C MET A 125 30.40 17.24 22.02
N ASP A 126 29.92 17.54 23.22
CA ASP A 126 28.71 16.92 23.77
C ASP A 126 27.46 17.32 22.99
N GLU A 127 27.32 18.61 22.64
CA GLU A 127 26.22 19.11 21.80
C GLU A 127 26.19 18.44 20.42
N GLU A 128 27.35 18.28 19.79
CA GLU A 128 27.43 17.68 18.46
C GLU A 128 27.21 16.15 18.50
N VAL A 129 27.58 15.47 19.60
CA VAL A 129 27.20 14.06 19.82
C VAL A 129 25.68 13.93 19.96
N ASN A 130 25.04 14.82 20.70
CA ASN A 130 23.58 14.85 20.83
C ASN A 130 22.89 15.14 19.50
N SER A 131 23.43 16.06 18.70
CA SER A 131 22.97 16.37 17.34
C SER A 131 23.05 15.14 16.43
N ALA A 132 24.19 14.43 16.41
CA ALA A 132 24.36 13.21 15.63
C ALA A 132 23.38 12.10 16.07
N ASN A 133 23.17 11.91 17.38
CA ASN A 133 22.20 10.96 17.91
C ASN A 133 20.76 11.27 17.49
N LYS A 134 20.39 12.56 17.38
CA LYS A 134 19.08 12.97 16.88
C LYS A 134 18.88 12.59 15.41
N VAL A 135 19.89 12.82 14.57
CA VAL A 135 19.86 12.42 13.15
C VAL A 135 19.71 10.90 13.00
N ILE A 136 20.44 10.12 13.79
CA ILE A 136 20.32 8.64 13.81
C ILE A 136 18.92 8.21 14.26
N THR A 137 18.36 8.86 15.27
CA THR A 137 17.03 8.55 15.80
C THR A 137 15.93 8.83 14.77
N ASP A 138 15.99 9.98 14.10
CA ASP A 138 15.03 10.36 13.05
C ASP A 138 15.10 9.36 11.86
N LEU A 139 16.31 8.91 11.47
CA LEU A 139 16.49 7.88 10.44
C LEU A 139 15.92 6.50 10.86
N LEU A 140 16.18 6.07 12.10
CA LEU A 140 15.64 4.81 12.63
C LEU A 140 14.11 4.85 12.73
N GLY A 141 13.52 6.01 13.04
CA GLY A 141 12.08 6.26 13.03
C GLY A 141 11.45 6.01 11.66
N PHE A 142 12.10 6.46 10.58
CA PHE A 142 11.62 6.28 9.21
C PHE A 142 11.73 4.83 8.71
N SER A 143 12.76 4.10 9.13
CA SER A 143 12.98 2.71 8.69
C SER A 143 11.97 1.70 9.29
N ARG A 144 11.30 2.08 10.38
CA ARG A 144 10.41 1.20 11.13
C ARG A 144 8.99 1.25 10.55
N VAL A 145 8.60 0.21 9.83
CA VAL A 145 7.23 0.02 9.33
C VAL A 145 6.32 -0.36 10.50
N ALA A 146 5.74 0.63 11.17
CA ALA A 146 4.60 0.39 12.05
C ALA A 146 3.37 0.13 11.17
N ARG A 147 2.68 -1.00 11.35
CA ARG A 147 1.36 -1.20 10.73
C ARG A 147 0.45 -0.10 11.26
N PRO A 148 -0.11 0.77 10.41
CA PRO A 148 -0.97 1.84 10.87
C PRO A 148 -2.20 1.23 11.55
N THR A 149 -2.39 1.51 12.85
CA THR A 149 -3.63 1.16 13.54
C THR A 149 -4.60 2.32 13.37
N VAL A 150 -5.78 2.02 12.83
CA VAL A 150 -6.81 3.01 12.54
C VAL A 150 -7.75 3.07 13.73
N HIS A 151 -7.98 4.28 14.26
CA HIS A 151 -8.88 4.49 15.40
C HIS A 151 -9.91 5.58 15.06
N PRO A 152 -11.21 5.40 15.41
CA PRO A 152 -12.18 6.48 15.33
C PRO A 152 -11.70 7.64 16.20
N THR A 153 -11.34 8.75 15.57
CA THR A 153 -10.77 9.91 16.26
C THR A 153 -11.58 11.15 15.92
N SER A 154 -11.97 11.90 16.94
CA SER A 154 -12.58 13.23 16.79
C SER A 154 -11.54 14.20 16.24
N ILE A 155 -11.89 14.91 15.17
CA ILE A 155 -11.01 15.94 14.59
C ILE A 155 -10.71 17.04 15.61
N ALA A 156 -11.69 17.38 16.47
CA ALA A 156 -11.51 18.38 17.50
C ALA A 156 -10.41 17.97 18.49
N ASP A 157 -10.49 16.73 18.99
CA ASP A 157 -9.56 16.18 19.97
C ASP A 157 -8.14 16.08 19.38
N LEU A 158 -8.02 15.70 18.10
CA LEU A 158 -6.73 15.64 17.41
C LEU A 158 -6.08 17.03 17.28
N ILE A 159 -6.87 18.04 16.92
CA ILE A 159 -6.40 19.42 16.79
C ILE A 159 -5.98 19.96 18.16
N GLU A 160 -6.75 19.73 19.21
CA GLU A 160 -6.40 20.14 20.58
C GLU A 160 -5.09 19.49 21.03
N HIS A 161 -4.97 18.18 20.89
CA HIS A 161 -3.77 17.45 21.28
C HIS A 161 -2.52 17.91 20.51
N THR A 162 -2.67 18.26 19.24
CA THR A 162 -1.58 18.77 18.41
C THR A 162 -1.13 20.16 18.86
N LEU A 163 -2.08 21.04 19.20
CA LEU A 163 -1.81 22.40 19.66
C LEU A 163 -1.18 22.44 21.07
N GLU A 164 -1.50 21.47 21.93
CA GLU A 164 -0.84 21.32 23.25
C GLU A 164 0.64 21.00 23.11
N HIS A 165 0.99 20.11 22.17
CA HIS A 165 2.37 19.68 21.96
C HIS A 165 3.16 20.61 21.03
N ASN A 166 2.47 21.42 20.22
CA ASN A 166 3.07 22.40 19.31
C ASN A 166 2.31 23.74 19.41
N PRO A 167 2.50 24.49 20.50
CA PRO A 167 1.82 25.76 20.68
C PRO A 167 2.28 26.77 19.61
N PRO A 168 1.36 27.58 19.06
CA PRO A 168 1.73 28.61 18.11
C PRO A 168 2.67 29.64 18.74
N ALA A 169 3.50 30.27 17.91
CA ALA A 169 4.38 31.34 18.35
C ALA A 169 3.58 32.49 18.98
N LYS A 170 4.16 33.17 19.99
CA LYS A 170 3.48 34.18 20.82
C LYS A 170 2.85 35.35 20.05
N ASN A 171 3.22 35.55 18.80
CA ASN A 171 2.74 36.62 17.90
C ASN A 171 1.62 36.16 16.94
N ILE A 172 1.10 34.94 17.07
CA ILE A 172 0.06 34.40 16.20
C ILE A 172 -1.27 34.32 16.97
N ASN A 173 -2.30 35.01 16.46
CA ASN A 173 -3.66 34.88 16.98
C ASN A 173 -4.32 33.65 16.35
N LEU A 174 -4.56 32.62 17.16
CA LEU A 174 -5.26 31.41 16.74
C LEU A 174 -6.78 31.62 16.81
N VAL A 175 -7.46 31.56 15.67
CA VAL A 175 -8.94 31.56 15.60
C VAL A 175 -9.42 30.14 15.32
N LYS A 176 -10.13 29.54 16.28
CA LYS A 176 -10.75 28.21 16.12
C LYS A 176 -12.21 28.39 15.68
N SER A 177 -12.55 27.91 14.49
CA SER A 177 -13.93 27.85 13.99
C SER A 177 -14.18 26.42 13.53
N MET A 178 -14.97 25.66 14.29
CA MET A 178 -15.36 24.29 13.95
C MET A 178 -16.86 24.13 14.13
N ASP A 179 -17.51 23.52 13.15
CA ASP A 179 -18.93 23.20 13.21
C ASP A 179 -19.17 22.02 14.17
N LYS A 180 -20.28 22.01 14.93
CA LYS A 180 -20.53 21.01 15.98
C LYS A 180 -20.78 19.59 15.43
N ASN A 181 -20.96 19.47 14.12
CA ASN A 181 -21.13 18.19 13.40
C ASN A 181 -19.81 17.66 12.80
N CYS A 182 -18.66 17.89 13.44
CA CYS A 182 -17.39 17.39 12.92
C CYS A 182 -17.40 15.86 12.76
N LEU A 183 -17.20 15.43 11.51
CA LEU A 183 -17.16 14.04 11.06
C LEU A 183 -16.08 13.24 11.81
N TRP A 184 -16.45 12.04 12.24
CA TRP A 184 -15.50 11.02 12.66
C TRP A 184 -14.67 10.60 11.46
N LEU A 185 -13.34 10.69 11.58
CA LEU A 185 -12.43 10.21 10.55
C LEU A 185 -11.71 8.94 11.03
N TRP A 186 -11.49 8.05 10.07
CA TRP A 186 -10.56 6.95 10.22
C TRP A 186 -9.14 7.52 10.09
N TRP A 187 -8.49 7.74 11.23
CA TRP A 187 -7.15 8.31 11.28
C TRP A 187 -6.12 7.26 11.70
N THR A 188 -4.96 7.28 11.06
CA THR A 188 -3.77 6.53 11.46
C THR A 188 -2.83 7.47 12.19
N PRO A 189 -2.64 7.35 13.52
CA PRO A 189 -1.68 8.18 14.22
C PRO A 189 -0.26 7.75 13.83
N THR A 190 0.31 8.38 12.81
CA THR A 190 1.76 8.35 12.61
C THR A 190 2.40 9.14 13.74
N ARG A 191 3.22 8.48 14.57
CA ARG A 191 4.07 9.18 15.54
C ARG A 191 4.89 10.20 14.73
N SER A 192 4.77 11.47 15.11
CA SER A 192 5.39 12.65 14.49
C SER A 192 4.89 13.05 13.10
N VAL A 193 3.72 13.69 13.04
CA VAL A 193 3.49 14.77 12.05
C VAL A 193 4.34 15.96 12.50
N ARG A 194 5.62 16.00 12.07
CA ARG A 194 6.45 17.21 12.20
C ARG A 194 6.02 18.14 11.07
N PHE A 195 5.10 19.07 11.34
CA PHE A 195 4.80 20.16 10.41
C PHE A 195 6.08 20.97 10.25
N LEU A 196 6.71 20.93 9.07
CA LEU A 196 7.76 21.88 8.72
C LEU A 196 7.12 23.28 8.78
N PRO A 197 7.62 24.22 9.60
CA PRO A 197 7.17 25.59 9.54
C PRO A 197 7.59 26.12 8.17
N THR A 198 6.63 26.26 7.25
CA THR A 198 6.84 26.97 6.01
C THR A 198 6.82 28.45 6.37
N LEU A 199 8.00 29.09 6.31
CA LEU A 199 8.15 30.54 6.23
C LEU A 199 7.82 31.01 4.81
#